data_AF-A0A7Y2IVD6-F1
#
_entry.id   AF-A0A7Y2IVD6-F1
#
_cell.length_a   1.000
_cell.length_b   1.000
_cell.length_c   1.000
_cell.angle_alpha   90.00
_cell.angle_beta   90.00
_cell.angle_gamma   90.00
#
_symmetry.space_group_name_H-M   'P 1'
#
loop_
_entity.id
_entity.type
_entity.pdbx_description
1 polymer ?
#
loop_
_entity_poly.entity_id
_entity_poly.type
_entity_poly.pdbx_seq_one_letter_code
_entity_poly.pdbx_strand_id
1 'polypeptide(L)'
;MAGVDGHLDELLSAYLDGALDADELAHVSGHLEACLDCVAEFRDLQAMKRAVRTLPTLQLPDRILDEVHVGEQLSAYLDGEIDTAEHTVVLAHLDRCSRCRDELYEIDAARTAVRSLPVLDPPIPLMPTLRREHPNHPVRRAVTWAASVAAVAALVVGVTVNRPQAAPIDLTSFGDRHVARQSVSDGIQVVPAVFPTGDAP
;
A
#
# COMPACT_ATOMS: atom_id res chain seq x y z
N MET A 1 -23.21 56.11 -5.42
CA MET A 1 -24.34 55.19 -5.14
C MET A 1 -23.87 53.77 -5.48
N ALA A 2 -22.88 53.26 -4.72
CA ALA A 2 -22.23 51.97 -4.97
C ALA A 2 -21.58 51.48 -3.66
N GLY A 3 -22.40 51.05 -2.70
CA GLY A 3 -21.88 50.73 -1.37
C GLY A 3 -22.77 49.87 -0.48
N VAL A 4 -23.85 49.30 -1.01
CA VAL A 4 -24.76 48.40 -0.26
C VAL A 4 -24.92 47.05 -0.96
N ASP A 5 -24.72 46.97 -2.28
CA ASP A 5 -25.02 45.76 -3.06
C ASP A 5 -24.01 44.62 -2.84
N GLY A 6 -22.73 44.92 -2.61
CA GLY A 6 -21.68 43.89 -2.48
C GLY A 6 -21.77 43.00 -1.24
N HIS A 7 -22.47 43.44 -0.18
CA HIS A 7 -22.70 42.59 1.01
C HIS A 7 -23.82 41.58 0.76
N LEU A 8 -24.69 41.82 -0.21
CA LEU A 8 -25.81 40.94 -0.49
C LEU A 8 -25.37 39.69 -1.30
N ASP A 9 -24.39 39.80 -2.19
CA ASP A 9 -23.87 38.66 -2.96
C ASP A 9 -23.32 37.55 -2.06
N GLU A 10 -22.59 37.94 -1.01
CA GLU A 10 -22.04 37.03 -0.01
C GLU A 10 -23.17 36.34 0.77
N LEU A 11 -24.20 37.10 1.16
CA LEU A 11 -25.39 36.57 1.83
C LEU A 11 -26.23 35.67 0.90
N LEU A 12 -26.30 35.95 -0.41
CA LEU A 12 -27.00 35.11 -1.38
C LEU A 12 -26.28 33.76 -1.59
N SER A 13 -24.94 33.77 -1.62
CA SER A 13 -24.16 32.53 -1.64
C SER A 13 -24.39 31.72 -0.36
N ALA A 14 -24.30 32.37 0.80
CA ALA A 14 -24.57 31.74 2.09
C ALA A 14 -26.00 31.21 2.20
N TYR A 15 -27.00 31.92 1.65
CA TYR A 15 -28.38 31.45 1.54
C TYR A 15 -28.47 30.18 0.69
N LEU A 16 -27.79 30.13 -0.46
CA LEU A 16 -27.76 28.93 -1.31
C LEU A 16 -27.10 27.75 -0.62
N ASP A 17 -26.10 27.98 0.22
CA ASP A 17 -25.37 26.96 0.96
C ASP A 17 -26.03 26.58 2.30
N GLY A 18 -27.10 27.28 2.69
CA GLY A 18 -27.84 27.04 3.93
C GLY A 18 -27.07 27.47 5.18
N ALA A 19 -26.19 28.46 5.04
CA ALA A 19 -25.25 28.91 6.07
C ALA A 19 -25.66 30.25 6.75
N LEU A 20 -26.89 30.73 6.52
CA LEU A 20 -27.41 31.95 7.15
C LEU A 20 -28.05 31.67 8.51
N ASP A 21 -27.93 32.62 9.42
CA ASP A 21 -28.72 32.64 10.65
C ASP A 21 -30.17 33.13 10.41
N ALA A 22 -31.00 33.09 11.46
CA ALA A 22 -32.42 33.42 11.35
C ALA A 22 -32.68 34.90 11.00
N ASP A 23 -31.84 35.81 11.48
CA ASP A 23 -31.99 37.25 11.27
C ASP A 23 -31.50 37.64 9.86
N GLU A 24 -30.40 37.05 9.41
CA GLU A 24 -29.87 37.18 8.05
C GLU A 24 -30.82 36.61 7.01
N LEU A 25 -31.45 35.47 7.28
CA LEU A 25 -32.44 34.86 6.38
C LEU A 25 -33.67 35.76 6.22
N ALA A 26 -34.17 36.35 7.31
CA ALA A 26 -35.27 37.32 7.27
C ALA A 26 -34.89 38.57 6.45
N HIS A 27 -33.64 39.03 6.57
CA HIS A 27 -33.14 40.16 5.81
C HIS A 27 -33.06 39.87 4.29
N VAL A 28 -32.48 38.74 3.90
CA VAL A 28 -32.34 38.34 2.49
C VAL A 28 -33.70 38.05 1.86
N SER A 29 -34.58 37.34 2.56
CA SER A 29 -35.94 37.04 2.04
C SER A 29 -36.77 38.31 1.84
N GLY A 30 -36.76 39.24 2.81
CA GLY A 30 -37.44 40.53 2.66
C GLY A 30 -36.87 41.38 1.52
N HIS A 31 -35.56 41.32 1.28
CA HIS A 31 -34.94 42.02 0.15
C HIS A 31 -35.33 41.39 -1.20
N LEU A 32 -35.32 40.06 -1.31
CA LEU A 32 -35.71 39.35 -2.54
C LEU A 32 -37.18 39.57 -2.90
N GLU A 33 -38.06 39.83 -1.93
CA GLU A 33 -39.45 40.21 -2.18
C GLU A 33 -39.57 41.62 -2.77
N ALA A 34 -38.63 42.52 -2.46
CA ALA A 34 -38.69 43.93 -2.83
C ALA A 34 -37.85 44.30 -4.08
N CYS A 35 -36.83 43.50 -4.44
CA CYS A 35 -35.87 43.83 -5.49
C CYS A 35 -35.83 42.78 -6.61
N LEU A 36 -36.22 43.19 -7.82
CA LEU A 36 -36.23 42.30 -8.99
C LEU A 36 -34.84 41.97 -9.53
N ASP A 37 -33.87 42.89 -9.40
CA ASP A 37 -32.50 42.69 -9.88
C ASP A 37 -31.80 41.60 -9.08
N CYS A 38 -31.92 41.62 -7.75
CA CYS A 38 -31.37 40.59 -6.87
C CYS A 38 -32.06 39.22 -7.06
N VAL A 39 -33.34 39.20 -7.45
CA VAL A 39 -34.03 37.95 -7.83
C VAL A 39 -33.45 37.39 -9.13
N ALA A 40 -33.08 38.23 -10.09
CA ALA A 40 -32.44 37.78 -11.32
C ALA A 40 -31.05 37.17 -11.04
N GLU A 41 -30.24 37.87 -10.27
CA GLU A 41 -28.91 37.40 -9.85
C GLU A 41 -28.97 36.09 -9.06
N PHE A 42 -29.91 35.99 -8.12
CA PHE A 42 -30.14 34.76 -7.37
C PHE A 42 -30.50 33.57 -8.26
N ARG A 43 -31.30 33.79 -9.31
CA ARG A 43 -31.65 32.74 -10.28
C ARG A 43 -30.44 32.30 -11.09
N ASP A 44 -29.55 33.21 -11.46
CA ASP A 44 -28.32 32.90 -12.18
C ASP A 44 -27.37 32.06 -11.31
N LEU A 45 -27.19 32.44 -10.04
CA LEU A 45 -26.41 31.66 -9.07
C LEU A 45 -27.03 30.25 -8.84
N GLN A 46 -28.35 30.14 -8.75
CA GLN A 46 -29.04 28.85 -8.67
C GLN A 46 -28.80 27.98 -9.92
N ALA A 47 -28.88 28.58 -11.10
CA ALA A 47 -28.66 27.88 -12.36
C ALA A 47 -27.23 27.33 -12.43
N MET A 48 -26.24 28.13 -12.05
CA MET A 48 -24.84 27.71 -11.96
C MET A 48 -24.65 26.57 -10.96
N LYS A 49 -25.20 26.68 -9.74
CA LYS A 49 -25.11 25.62 -8.72
C LYS A 49 -25.75 24.31 -9.19
N ARG A 50 -26.86 24.37 -9.91
CA ARG A 50 -27.50 23.19 -10.52
C ARG A 50 -26.62 22.59 -11.61
N ALA A 51 -26.06 23.40 -12.49
CA ALA A 51 -25.16 22.94 -13.55
C ALA A 51 -23.95 22.20 -12.98
N VAL A 52 -23.33 22.75 -11.93
CA VAL A 52 -22.23 22.08 -11.20
C VAL A 52 -22.66 20.75 -10.60
N ARG A 53 -23.86 20.68 -9.98
CA ARG A 53 -24.39 19.43 -9.42
C ARG A 53 -24.72 18.37 -10.47
N THR A 54 -25.00 18.77 -11.70
CA THR A 54 -25.24 17.85 -12.82
C THR A 54 -23.96 17.42 -13.52
N LEU A 55 -22.81 17.96 -13.14
CA LEU A 55 -21.54 17.48 -13.69
C LEU A 55 -21.41 15.99 -13.35
N PRO A 56 -21.06 15.16 -14.34
CA PRO A 56 -20.77 13.76 -14.07
C PRO A 56 -19.64 13.70 -13.05
N THR A 57 -19.79 12.87 -12.02
CA THR A 57 -18.68 12.53 -11.14
C THR A 57 -17.60 11.87 -12.01
N LEU A 58 -16.52 12.60 -12.29
CA LEU A 58 -15.38 12.07 -13.01
C LEU A 58 -14.78 10.95 -12.16
N GLN A 59 -14.92 9.70 -12.62
CA GLN A 59 -14.07 8.63 -12.12
C GLN A 59 -12.67 8.94 -12.62
N LEU A 60 -11.81 9.43 -11.71
CA LEU A 60 -10.42 9.71 -12.04
C LEU A 60 -9.72 8.40 -12.42
N PRO A 61 -9.00 8.34 -13.55
CA PRO A 61 -8.23 7.18 -13.91
C PRO A 61 -7.24 6.81 -12.80
N ASP A 62 -7.15 5.52 -12.51
CA ASP A 62 -6.36 4.88 -11.46
C ASP A 62 -4.90 5.36 -11.31
N ARG A 63 -4.31 5.89 -12.38
CA ARG A 63 -2.92 6.39 -12.44
C ARG A 63 -2.67 7.65 -11.62
N ILE A 64 -3.73 8.35 -11.19
CA ILE A 64 -3.63 9.56 -10.36
C ILE A 64 -3.75 9.22 -8.87
N LEU A 65 -4.30 8.04 -8.53
CA LEU A 65 -4.48 7.59 -7.15
C LEU A 65 -3.25 6.87 -6.56
N ASP A 66 -2.20 6.68 -7.36
CA ASP A 66 -0.96 6.02 -6.92
C ASP A 66 -0.21 6.82 -5.82
N GLU A 67 -0.55 8.09 -5.58
CA GLU A 67 -0.02 8.85 -4.42
C GLU A 67 -0.71 8.51 -3.08
N VAL A 68 -1.83 7.76 -3.09
CA VAL A 68 -2.55 7.33 -1.87
C VAL A 68 -2.95 5.85 -1.99
N HIS A 69 -2.15 5.02 -2.66
CA HIS A 69 -2.38 3.58 -2.68
C HIS A 69 -1.62 2.90 -1.56
N VAL A 70 -2.32 2.14 -0.74
CA VAL A 70 -1.79 1.53 0.50
C VAL A 70 -1.11 0.17 0.24
N GLY A 71 -0.60 -0.07 -0.98
CA GLY A 71 -0.22 -1.41 -1.46
C GLY A 71 0.80 -2.15 -0.58
N GLU A 72 1.93 -1.50 -0.23
CA GLU A 72 2.94 -2.12 0.64
C GLU A 72 2.40 -2.45 2.04
N GLN A 73 1.48 -1.64 2.56
CA GLN A 73 0.91 -1.81 3.89
C GLN A 73 -0.19 -2.89 3.92
N LEU A 74 -0.78 -3.27 2.77
CA LEU A 74 -1.74 -4.38 2.69
C LEU A 74 -1.08 -5.73 3.00
N SER A 75 0.14 -5.98 2.51
CA SER A 75 0.87 -7.21 2.85
C SER A 75 1.22 -7.24 4.33
N ALA A 76 1.78 -6.15 4.85
CA ALA A 76 2.09 -6.03 6.28
C ALA A 76 0.84 -6.20 7.16
N TYR A 77 -0.32 -5.68 6.72
CA TYR A 77 -1.61 -5.88 7.37
C TYR A 77 -2.00 -7.36 7.43
N LEU A 78 -1.89 -8.09 6.31
CA LEU A 78 -2.18 -9.54 6.28
C LEU A 78 -1.18 -10.36 7.12
N ASP A 79 0.08 -9.92 7.20
CA ASP A 79 1.11 -10.54 8.03
C ASP A 79 0.98 -10.18 9.52
N GLY A 80 0.15 -9.19 9.88
CA GLY A 80 0.00 -8.70 11.24
C GLY A 80 1.19 -7.88 11.72
N GLU A 81 1.98 -7.33 10.80
CA GLU A 81 3.21 -6.59 11.05
C GLU A 81 3.01 -5.06 11.11
N ILE A 82 1.76 -4.59 11.03
CA ILE A 82 1.44 -3.16 11.17
C ILE A 82 1.19 -2.76 12.62
N ASP A 83 1.51 -1.50 12.95
CA ASP A 83 1.21 -0.96 14.26
C ASP A 83 -0.27 -0.55 14.42
N THR A 84 -0.67 -0.19 15.64
CA THR A 84 -2.08 0.16 15.93
C THR A 84 -2.55 1.44 15.25
N ALA A 85 -1.66 2.40 14.99
CA ALA A 85 -2.01 3.65 14.33
C ALA A 85 -2.21 3.42 12.83
N GLU A 86 -1.28 2.70 12.20
CA GLU A 86 -1.34 2.28 10.80
C GLU A 86 -2.58 1.42 10.52
N HIS A 87 -2.95 0.54 11.44
CA HIS A 87 -4.15 -0.30 11.32
C HIS A 87 -5.43 0.51 11.17
N THR A 88 -5.57 1.63 11.90
CA THR A 88 -6.75 2.51 11.74
C THR A 88 -6.78 3.22 10.40
N VAL A 89 -5.62 3.58 9.85
CA VAL A 89 -5.49 4.24 8.56
C VAL A 89 -5.83 3.29 7.42
N VAL A 90 -5.30 2.06 7.45
CA VAL A 90 -5.56 1.02 6.45
C VAL A 90 -7.06 0.69 6.42
N LEU A 91 -7.70 0.49 7.58
CA LEU A 91 -9.14 0.22 7.63
C LEU A 91 -9.99 1.37 7.09
N ALA A 92 -9.66 2.61 7.45
CA ALA A 92 -10.36 3.80 6.94
C ALA A 92 -10.19 3.96 5.42
N HIS A 93 -9.06 3.51 4.86
CA HIS A 93 -8.83 3.49 3.42
C HIS A 93 -9.63 2.37 2.73
N LEU A 94 -9.62 1.16 3.27
CA LEU A 94 -10.38 0.01 2.73
C LEU A 94 -11.89 0.25 2.69
N ASP A 95 -12.43 1.04 3.62
CA ASP A 95 -13.84 1.44 3.61
C ASP A 95 -14.22 2.27 2.37
N ARG A 96 -13.27 3.06 1.85
CA ARG A 96 -13.50 4.01 0.76
C ARG A 96 -12.99 3.54 -0.59
N CYS A 97 -11.96 2.69 -0.63
CA CYS A 97 -11.30 2.24 -1.85
C CYS A 97 -11.69 0.80 -2.19
N SER A 98 -12.40 0.58 -3.30
CA SER A 98 -12.69 -0.78 -3.80
C SER A 98 -11.44 -1.49 -4.33
N ARG A 99 -10.56 -0.78 -5.05
CA ARG A 99 -9.33 -1.35 -5.63
C ARG A 99 -8.41 -1.97 -4.57
N CYS A 100 -8.20 -1.28 -3.44
CA CYS A 100 -7.41 -1.82 -2.34
C CYS A 100 -8.07 -3.04 -1.67
N ARG A 101 -9.40 -3.14 -1.68
CA ARG A 101 -10.11 -4.33 -1.19
C ARG A 101 -9.93 -5.51 -2.15
N ASP A 102 -10.00 -5.24 -3.46
CA ASP A 102 -9.80 -6.26 -4.49
C ASP A 102 -8.35 -6.78 -4.44
N GLU A 103 -7.36 -5.89 -4.34
CA GLU A 103 -5.96 -6.28 -4.19
C GLU A 103 -5.70 -7.07 -2.90
N LEU A 104 -6.28 -6.65 -1.78
CA LEU A 104 -6.20 -7.41 -0.51
C LEU A 104 -6.75 -8.83 -0.68
N TYR A 105 -7.88 -8.98 -1.38
CA TYR A 105 -8.48 -10.28 -1.68
C TYR A 105 -7.58 -11.14 -2.58
N GLU A 106 -6.97 -10.55 -3.62
CA GLU A 106 -6.04 -11.26 -4.50
C GLU A 106 -4.81 -11.78 -3.74
N ILE A 107 -4.22 -10.95 -2.86
CA ILE A 107 -3.06 -11.34 -2.06
C ILE A 107 -3.43 -12.44 -1.07
N ASP A 108 -4.57 -12.33 -0.37
CA ASP A 108 -5.02 -13.35 0.58
C ASP A 108 -5.38 -14.68 -0.11
N ALA A 109 -5.99 -14.62 -1.29
CA ALA A 109 -6.28 -15.80 -2.11
C ALA A 109 -4.98 -16.51 -2.53
N ALA A 110 -3.98 -15.76 -3.00
CA ALA A 110 -2.67 -16.32 -3.33
C ALA A 110 -2.00 -16.96 -2.11
N ARG A 111 -2.03 -16.29 -0.96
CA ARG A 111 -1.49 -16.79 0.30
C ARG A 111 -2.17 -18.08 0.75
N THR A 112 -3.49 -18.14 0.65
CA THR A 112 -4.30 -19.32 0.96
C THR A 112 -3.96 -20.47 0.03
N ALA A 113 -3.84 -20.21 -1.28
CA ALA A 113 -3.45 -21.22 -2.26
C ALA A 113 -2.07 -21.81 -1.94
N VAL A 114 -1.07 -20.97 -1.63
CA VAL A 114 0.27 -21.42 -1.22
C VAL A 114 0.22 -22.27 0.05
N ARG A 115 -0.59 -21.88 1.04
CA ARG A 115 -0.77 -22.65 2.28
C ARG A 115 -1.51 -23.97 2.09
N SER A 116 -2.32 -24.09 1.05
CA SER A 116 -3.05 -25.32 0.73
C SER A 116 -2.20 -26.36 -0.01
N LEU A 117 -0.99 -26.00 -0.42
CA LEU A 117 -0.09 -26.94 -1.10
C LEU A 117 0.26 -28.11 -0.18
N PRO A 118 0.22 -29.36 -0.69
CA PRO A 118 0.61 -30.51 0.09
C PRO A 118 2.10 -30.43 0.46
N VAL A 119 2.42 -30.74 1.72
CA VAL A 119 3.80 -30.90 2.14
C VAL A 119 4.32 -32.18 1.48
N LEU A 120 5.24 -32.03 0.52
CA LEU A 120 5.92 -33.15 -0.11
C LEU A 120 7.05 -33.61 0.80
N ASP A 121 7.01 -34.87 1.23
CA ASP A 121 8.17 -35.48 1.87
C ASP A 121 9.30 -35.59 0.84
N PRO A 122 10.52 -35.12 1.18
CA PRO A 122 11.65 -35.25 0.27
C PRO A 122 11.91 -36.74 0.01
N PRO A 123 12.11 -37.17 -1.26
CA PRO A 123 12.22 -38.59 -1.64
C PRO A 123 13.49 -39.29 -1.13
N ILE A 124 14.29 -38.66 -0.29
CA ILE A 124 15.48 -39.22 0.34
C ILE A 124 15.57 -38.63 1.76
N PRO A 125 15.88 -39.42 2.81
CA PRO A 125 16.25 -38.84 4.10
C PRO A 125 17.44 -37.91 3.87
N LEU A 126 17.21 -36.59 3.92
CA LEU A 126 18.27 -35.61 3.83
C LEU A 126 19.32 -35.97 4.88
N MET A 127 20.56 -36.16 4.40
CA MET A 127 21.68 -36.71 5.14
C MET A 127 21.88 -36.12 6.55
N PRO A 128 22.46 -36.91 7.47
CA PRO A 128 22.52 -36.59 8.89
C PRO A 128 23.35 -35.34 9.14
N THR A 129 22.78 -34.44 9.96
CA THR A 129 23.49 -33.42 10.73
C THR A 129 24.42 -32.51 9.94
N LEU A 130 23.91 -31.33 9.56
CA LEU A 130 24.73 -30.11 9.66
C LEU A 130 24.97 -29.84 11.15
N ARG A 131 25.76 -30.70 11.81
CA ARG A 131 26.42 -30.37 13.06
C ARG A 131 27.44 -29.32 12.66
N ARG A 132 27.03 -28.05 12.73
CA ARG A 132 27.96 -26.94 12.85
C ARG A 132 28.70 -27.17 14.17
N GLU A 133 29.77 -27.95 14.10
CA GLU A 133 30.79 -27.96 15.13
C GLU A 133 31.35 -26.53 15.10
N HIS A 134 30.84 -25.65 15.94
CA HIS A 134 31.57 -24.44 16.27
C HIS A 134 32.89 -24.93 16.86
N PRO A 135 34.05 -24.64 16.25
CA PRO A 135 35.30 -24.91 16.93
C PRO A 135 35.28 -24.06 18.19
N ASN A 136 35.08 -24.72 19.33
CA ASN A 136 35.37 -24.14 20.63
C ASN A 136 36.87 -23.87 20.64
N HIS A 137 37.28 -22.69 20.16
CA HIS A 137 38.59 -22.17 20.51
C HIS A 137 38.53 -21.91 22.02
N PRO A 138 39.28 -22.65 22.86
CA PRO A 138 39.45 -22.22 24.23
C PRO A 138 40.20 -20.89 24.13
N VAL A 139 39.50 -19.80 24.43
CA VAL A 139 40.13 -18.49 24.61
C VAL A 139 40.99 -18.65 25.85
N ARG A 140 42.22 -19.12 25.64
CA ARG A 140 43.23 -19.29 26.66
C ARG A 140 43.56 -17.88 27.14
N ARG A 141 42.85 -17.43 28.17
CA ARG A 141 43.16 -16.23 28.94
C ARG A 141 44.50 -16.47 29.63
N ALA A 142 45.58 -16.34 28.86
CA ALA A 142 46.91 -16.15 29.37
C ALA A 142 46.98 -14.71 29.85
N VAL A 143 46.48 -14.49 31.07
CA VAL A 143 46.82 -13.31 31.86
C VAL A 143 48.30 -13.50 32.23
N THR A 144 49.18 -12.91 31.45
CA THR A 144 50.57 -12.68 31.85
C THR A 144 50.76 -11.18 32.04
N TRP A 145 50.82 -10.79 33.31
CA TRP A 145 51.29 -9.50 33.75
C TRP A 145 52.79 -9.36 33.42
N ALA A 146 53.15 -8.43 32.52
CA ALA A 146 54.43 -7.70 32.55
C ALA A 146 54.50 -6.61 31.47
N ALA A 147 54.43 -5.35 31.92
CA ALA A 147 55.24 -4.21 31.48
C ALA A 147 55.22 -3.74 29.99
N SER A 148 54.41 -2.70 29.76
CA SER A 148 54.80 -1.35 29.26
C SER A 148 55.43 -1.12 27.86
N VAL A 149 54.76 -0.21 27.13
CA VAL A 149 55.19 0.64 25.98
C VAL A 149 55.28 -0.01 24.59
N ALA A 150 54.14 -0.09 23.89
CA ALA A 150 53.99 0.16 22.43
C ALA A 150 52.52 0.04 21.95
N ALA A 151 51.58 0.70 22.64
CA ALA A 151 50.30 1.05 21.99
C ALA A 151 50.64 2.23 21.05
N VAL A 152 50.57 2.15 19.72
CA VAL A 152 49.33 2.24 18.91
C VAL A 152 49.55 1.68 17.48
N ALA A 153 50.75 1.24 17.09
CA ALA A 153 51.03 0.92 15.67
C ALA A 153 50.44 -0.42 15.16
N ALA A 154 50.22 -1.41 16.03
CA ALA A 154 49.76 -2.73 15.60
C ALA A 154 48.23 -2.82 15.36
N LEU A 155 47.44 -1.88 15.88
CA LEU A 155 45.98 -1.92 15.73
C LEU A 155 45.49 -1.40 14.36
N VAL A 156 46.32 -0.66 13.63
CA VAL A 156 45.98 -0.16 12.29
C VAL A 156 46.22 -1.21 11.21
N VAL A 157 47.16 -2.14 11.40
CA VAL A 157 47.50 -3.17 10.40
C VAL A 157 46.49 -4.33 10.39
N GLY A 158 45.87 -4.66 11.53
CA GLY A 158 44.88 -5.74 11.62
C GLY A 158 43.51 -5.43 11.01
N VAL A 159 43.15 -4.14 10.91
CA VAL A 159 41.80 -3.71 10.45
C VAL A 159 41.73 -3.49 8.94
N THR A 160 42.87 -3.37 8.23
CA THR A 160 42.86 -3.20 6.76
C THR A 160 42.85 -4.52 5.99
N VAL A 161 43.18 -5.66 6.63
CA VAL A 161 43.32 -6.97 5.95
C VAL A 161 42.04 -7.82 6.05
N ASN A 162 41.08 -7.47 6.90
CA ASN A 162 39.82 -8.22 7.06
C ASN A 162 38.61 -7.43 6.56
N ARG A 163 38.70 -6.90 5.33
CA ARG A 163 37.48 -6.54 4.59
C ARG A 163 36.96 -7.81 3.92
N PRO A 164 35.76 -8.30 4.25
CA PRO A 164 35.16 -9.38 3.49
C PRO A 164 35.01 -8.89 2.05
N GLN A 165 35.79 -9.47 1.15
CA GLN A 165 35.60 -9.31 -0.28
C GLN A 165 34.21 -9.85 -0.59
N ALA A 166 33.24 -8.95 -0.79
CA ALA A 166 31.98 -9.31 -1.39
C ALA A 166 32.32 -9.91 -2.75
N ALA A 167 32.13 -11.24 -2.88
CA ALA A 167 32.29 -11.90 -4.15
C ALA A 167 31.38 -11.18 -5.18
N PRO A 168 31.87 -10.87 -6.39
CA PRO A 168 31.04 -10.27 -7.41
C PRO A 168 29.84 -11.19 -7.65
N ILE A 169 28.64 -10.65 -7.49
CA ILE A 169 27.39 -11.36 -7.77
C ILE A 169 27.40 -11.65 -9.27
N ASP A 170 27.65 -12.89 -9.64
CA ASP A 170 27.63 -13.34 -11.02
C ASP A 170 26.17 -13.50 -11.48
N LEU A 171 25.67 -12.48 -12.17
CA LEU A 171 24.31 -12.40 -12.69
C LEU A 171 24.03 -13.49 -13.75
N THR A 172 25.05 -14.10 -14.34
CA THR A 172 24.86 -15.19 -15.32
C THR A 172 24.32 -16.46 -14.66
N SER A 173 24.67 -16.72 -13.39
CA SER A 173 24.18 -17.87 -12.62
C SER A 173 22.67 -17.84 -12.32
N PHE A 174 22.05 -16.65 -12.36
CA PHE A 174 20.60 -16.52 -12.22
C PHE A 174 19.88 -16.87 -13.52
N GLY A 175 20.49 -16.58 -14.68
CA GLY A 175 19.94 -16.95 -16.00
C GLY A 175 19.73 -18.45 -16.15
N ASP A 176 20.72 -19.25 -15.77
CA ASP A 176 20.66 -20.72 -15.87
C ASP A 176 19.54 -21.33 -15.00
N ARG A 177 19.22 -20.70 -13.87
CA ARG A 177 18.11 -21.14 -12.99
C ARG A 177 16.73 -20.77 -13.54
N HIS A 178 16.63 -19.70 -14.33
CA HIS A 178 15.37 -19.30 -14.97
C HIS A 178 15.07 -20.12 -16.24
N VAL A 179 16.10 -20.52 -16.99
CA VAL A 179 15.93 -21.38 -18.18
C VAL A 179 15.30 -22.72 -17.81
N ALA A 180 15.68 -23.31 -16.68
CA ALA A 180 15.10 -24.56 -16.20
C ALA A 180 13.58 -24.47 -15.91
N ARG A 181 13.06 -23.28 -15.55
CA ARG A 181 11.62 -23.08 -15.32
C ARG A 181 10.83 -22.92 -16.62
N GLN A 182 11.39 -22.26 -17.63
CA GLN A 182 10.70 -22.09 -18.92
C GLN A 182 10.51 -23.41 -19.66
N SER A 183 11.40 -24.41 -19.45
CA SER A 183 11.25 -25.73 -20.06
C SER A 183 10.08 -26.56 -19.49
N VAL A 184 9.57 -26.23 -18.30
CA VAL A 184 8.46 -26.97 -17.67
C VAL A 184 7.10 -26.49 -18.18
N SER A 185 6.99 -25.24 -18.61
CA SER A 185 5.73 -24.64 -19.09
C SER A 185 5.28 -25.13 -20.48
N ASP A 186 6.18 -25.60 -21.33
CA ASP A 186 5.81 -26.12 -22.67
C ASP A 186 5.30 -27.58 -22.67
N GLY A 187 5.33 -28.27 -21.52
CA GLY A 187 5.04 -29.70 -21.43
C GLY A 187 3.70 -30.10 -20.79
N ILE A 188 2.94 -29.17 -20.21
CA ILE A 188 1.71 -29.52 -19.49
C ILE A 188 0.53 -29.50 -20.48
N GLN A 189 0.25 -30.64 -21.10
CA GLN A 189 -1.05 -30.86 -21.74
C GLN A 189 -2.11 -31.07 -20.64
N VAL A 190 -3.02 -30.10 -20.52
CA VAL A 190 -4.19 -30.20 -19.65
C VAL A 190 -5.07 -31.34 -20.18
N VAL A 191 -5.15 -32.44 -19.44
CA VAL A 191 -6.08 -33.53 -19.74
C VAL A 191 -7.50 -33.02 -19.43
N PRO A 192 -8.45 -33.02 -20.39
CA PRO A 192 -9.81 -32.62 -20.11
C PRO A 192 -10.45 -33.63 -19.13
N ALA A 193 -11.01 -33.13 -18.04
CA ALA A 193 -11.74 -33.93 -17.07
C ALA A 193 -12.99 -34.55 -17.72
N VAL A 194 -13.02 -35.88 -17.80
CA VAL A 194 -14.20 -36.65 -18.19
C VAL A 194 -15.11 -36.76 -16.97
N PHE A 195 -16.26 -36.07 -16.99
CA PHE A 195 -17.30 -36.25 -16.00
C PHE A 195 -18.13 -37.49 -16.35
N PRO A 196 -18.38 -38.43 -15.41
CA PRO A 196 -19.29 -39.53 -15.66
C PRO A 196 -20.74 -39.01 -15.68
N THR A 197 -21.36 -39.04 -16.85
CA THR A 197 -22.83 -38.90 -16.98
C THR A 197 -23.48 -40.14 -16.39
N GLY A 198 -24.13 -39.96 -15.23
CA GLY A 198 -24.97 -40.99 -14.63
C GLY A 198 -26.29 -41.10 -15.39
N ASP A 199 -26.48 -42.21 -16.09
CA ASP A 199 -27.76 -42.63 -16.64
C ASP A 199 -28.57 -43.46 -15.62
N ALA A 200 -29.88 -43.20 -15.65
CA ALA A 200 -31.01 -44.12 -15.44
C ALA A 200 -31.38 -44.55 -13.99
N PRO A 201 -32.63 -45.00 -13.74
CA PRO A 201 -33.71 -45.31 -14.71
C PRO A 201 -34.93 -44.38 -14.70
#